data_AF-A0AAX3X8P2-F1
#
_entry.id   AF-A0AAX3X8P2-F1
#
_cell.length_a   1.000
_cell.length_b   1.000
_cell.length_c   1.000
_cell.angle_alpha   90.00
_cell.angle_beta   90.00
_cell.angle_gamma   90.00
#
_symmetry.space_group_name_H-M   'P 1'
#
loop_
_entity.id
_entity.type
_entity.pdbx_description
1 polymer ?
#
loop_
_entity_poly.entity_id
_entity_poly.type
_entity_poly.pdbx_seq_one_letter_code
_entity_poly.pdbx_strand_id
1 'polypeptide(L)' 'MVTLYLTEEEYKILTDMLDNEWDRLDYLACDDDGIYYDNDYPDDAKRANVIQKIWNRH' A
#
# COMPACT_ATOMS: atom_id res chain seq x y z
N MET A 1 -8.80 15.65 -10.07
CA MET A 1 -7.96 14.60 -10.68
C MET A 1 -6.72 14.49 -9.81
N VAL A 2 -6.57 13.38 -9.09
CA VAL A 2 -5.39 13.13 -8.23
C VAL A 2 -4.37 12.41 -9.09
N THR A 3 -3.18 13.00 -9.25
CA THR A 3 -2.07 12.35 -9.96
C THR A 3 -1.21 11.64 -8.92
N LEU A 4 -1.26 10.31 -8.93
CA LEU A 4 -0.42 9.48 -8.07
C LEU A 4 0.95 9.29 -8.72
N TYR A 5 2.00 9.79 -8.06
CA TYR A 5 3.37 9.48 -8.45
C TYR A 5 3.78 8.16 -7.79
N LEU A 6 3.61 7.07 -8.54
CA LEU A 6 4.06 5.73 -8.19
C LEU A 6 5.19 5.32 -9.14
N THR A 7 6.15 4.57 -8.62
CA THR A 7 7.10 3.80 -9.43
C THR A 7 6.38 2.67 -10.17
N GLU A 8 7.02 2.06 -11.18
CA GLU A 8 6.43 0.91 -11.88
C GLU A 8 6.13 -0.28 -10.95
N GLU A 9 6.99 -0.51 -9.95
CA GLU A 9 6.79 -1.58 -8.96
C GLU A 9 5.58 -1.28 -8.08
N GLU A 10 5.49 -0.06 -7.55
CA GLU A 10 4.36 0.35 -6.71
C GLU A 10 3.04 0.36 -7.50
N TYR A 11 3.07 0.73 -8.78
CA TYR A 11 1.90 0.66 -9.64
C TYR A 11 1.42 -0.78 -9.82
N LYS A 12 2.34 -1.73 -10.06
CA LYS A 12 2.00 -3.15 -10.18
C LYS A 12 1.41 -3.71 -8.89
N ILE A 13 2.03 -3.38 -7.75
CA ILE A 13 1.55 -3.78 -6.42
C ILE A 13 0.13 -3.25 -6.21
N LEU A 14 -0.10 -1.96 -6.49
CA LEU A 14 -1.42 -1.36 -6.39
C LEU A 14 -2.41 -2.12 -7.28
N THR A 15 -2.15 -2.28 -8.57
CA THR A 15 -3.09 -2.94 -9.49
C THR A 15 -3.40 -4.38 -9.07
N ASP A 16 -2.39 -5.14 -8.64
CA ASP A 16 -2.57 -6.51 -8.17
C ASP A 16 -3.48 -6.58 -6.95
N MET A 17 -3.30 -5.65 -6.00
CA MET A 17 -4.17 -5.56 -4.82
C MET A 17 -5.59 -5.14 -5.17
N LEU A 18 -5.77 -4.18 -6.08
CA LEU A 18 -7.12 -3.75 -6.49
C LEU A 18 -7.88 -4.87 -7.20
N ASP A 19 -7.17 -5.69 -7.99
CA ASP A 19 -7.78 -6.77 -8.78
C ASP A 19 -8.04 -8.04 -7.95
N ASN A 20 -7.16 -8.37 -6.99
CA ASN A 20 -7.18 -9.67 -6.30
C ASN A 20 -7.43 -9.60 -4.79
N GLU A 21 -7.17 -8.45 -4.15
CA GLU A 21 -7.12 -8.36 -2.67
C GLU A 21 -7.78 -7.09 -2.13
N TRP A 22 -8.81 -6.57 -2.81
CA TRP A 22 -9.49 -5.33 -2.42
C TRP A 22 -9.94 -5.33 -0.94
N ASP A 23 -10.48 -6.45 -0.46
CA ASP A 23 -10.94 -6.60 0.93
C ASP A 23 -9.80 -6.62 1.96
N ARG A 24 -8.56 -6.90 1.54
CA ARG A 24 -7.39 -6.89 2.45
C ARG A 24 -6.79 -5.50 2.62
N LEU A 25 -7.14 -4.54 1.75
CA LEU A 25 -6.65 -3.17 1.82
C LEU A 25 -6.97 -2.50 3.17
N ASP A 26 -8.16 -2.75 3.69
CA ASP A 26 -8.62 -2.21 4.99
C ASP A 26 -7.88 -2.81 6.19
N TYR A 27 -7.19 -3.94 6.02
CA TYR A 27 -6.50 -4.66 7.11
C TYR A 27 -5.02 -4.27 7.26
N LEU A 28 -4.46 -3.56 6.30
CA LEU A 28 -3.05 -3.14 6.32
C LEU A 28 -2.88 -1.93 7.26
N ALA A 29 -2.87 -2.22 8.56
CA ALA A 29 -2.69 -1.24 9.61
C ALA A 29 -1.22 -0.76 9.65
N CYS A 30 -0.98 0.48 9.22
CA CYS A 30 0.32 1.14 9.40
C CYS A 30 0.43 1.74 10.80
N ASP A 31 1.66 2.00 11.23
CA ASP A 31 1.92 2.78 12.44
C ASP A 31 1.52 4.27 12.28
N ASP A 32 1.65 5.03 13.36
CA ASP A 32 1.30 6.46 13.41
C ASP A 32 2.13 7.32 12.44
N ASP A 33 3.28 6.81 11.97
CA ASP A 33 4.14 7.46 10.96
C ASP A 33 3.76 7.05 9.53
N GLY A 34 2.73 6.22 9.36
CA GLY A 34 2.27 5.71 8.07
C GLY A 34 3.19 4.65 7.47
N ILE A 35 4.04 4.02 8.29
CA ILE A 35 4.95 2.97 7.88
C ILE A 35 4.41 1.64 8.42
N TYR A 36 4.17 0.68 7.54
CA TYR A 36 3.99 -0.71 7.97
C TYR A 36 5.31 -1.44 7.80
N TYR A 37 5.79 -2.02 8.88
CA TYR A 37 6.99 -2.85 8.87
C TYR A 37 6.74 -4.13 9.65
N ASP A 38 6.69 -5.24 8.92
CA ASP A 38 6.61 -6.58 9.48
C ASP A 38 7.75 -7.41 8.89
N ASN A 39 8.64 -7.89 9.77
CA ASN A 39 9.80 -8.70 9.36
C ASN A 39 9.39 -10.13 8.97
N ASP A 40 8.29 -10.62 9.51
CA ASP A 40 7.77 -11.95 9.19
C ASP A 40 6.98 -11.92 7.88
N TYR A 41 6.44 -10.75 7.50
CA TYR A 41 5.64 -10.53 6.27
C TYR A 41 6.10 -9.29 5.48
N PRO A 42 7.29 -9.31 4.87
CA PRO A 42 7.87 -8.16 4.17
C PRO A 42 7.11 -7.73 2.91
N ASP A 43 6.36 -8.64 2.28
CA ASP A 43 5.54 -8.32 1.11
C ASP A 43 4.26 -7.58 1.51
N ASP A 44 3.64 -7.95 2.63
CA ASP A 44 2.50 -7.22 3.20
C ASP A 44 2.95 -5.83 3.68
N ALA A 45 4.16 -5.73 4.26
CA ALA A 45 4.84 -4.47 4.56
C ALA A 45 4.94 -3.56 3.32
N LYS A 46 5.43 -4.07 2.20
CA LYS A 46 5.51 -3.30 0.96
C LYS A 46 4.13 -2.83 0.49
N ARG A 47 3.15 -3.74 0.44
CA ARG A 47 1.78 -3.47 0.02
C ARG A 47 1.13 -2.35 0.82
N ALA A 48 1.17 -2.45 2.15
CA ALA A 48 0.63 -1.44 3.05
C ALA A 48 1.25 -0.05 2.83
N ASN A 49 2.57 0.00 2.65
CA ASN A 49 3.28 1.27 2.42
C ASN A 49 2.89 1.93 1.07
N VAL A 50 2.60 1.14 0.03
CA VAL A 50 2.07 1.67 -1.23
C VAL A 50 0.69 2.30 -1.03
N ILE A 51 -0.19 1.63 -0.29
CA ILE A 51 -1.54 2.13 -0.02
C ILE A 51 -1.49 3.38 0.87
N GLN A 52 -0.62 3.43 1.88
CA GLN A 52 -0.47 4.64 2.70
C GLN A 52 0.04 5.84 1.91
N LYS A 53 0.92 5.66 0.94
CA LYS A 53 1.33 6.76 0.05
C LYS A 53 0.14 7.37 -0.72
N ILE A 54 -0.92 6.59 -0.93
CA ILE A 54 -2.15 7.05 -1.57
C ILE A 54 -3.05 7.76 -0.55
N TRP A 55 -3.25 7.17 0.64
CA TRP A 55 -4.11 7.75 1.69
C TRP A 55 -3.53 9.00 2.35
N ASN A 56 -2.24 9.04 2.71
CA ASN A 56 -1.58 10.19 3.34
C ASN A 56 -1.42 11.41 2.41
N ARG A 57 -1.75 11.29 1.12
CA ARG A 57 -1.77 12.42 0.18
C ARG A 57 -3.10 13.19 0.18
N HIS A 58 -4.03 12.84 1.07
CA HIS A 58 -5.35 13.46 1.20
C HIS A 58 -5.58 14.14 2.55
#